data_AF-A0A953YTN9-F1
#
_entry.id   AF-A0A953YTN9-F1
#
_cell.length_a   1.000
_cell.length_b   1.000
_cell.length_c   1.000
_cell.angle_alpha   90.00
_cell.angle_beta   90.00
_cell.angle_gamma   90.00
#
_symmetry.space_group_name_H-M   'P 1'
#
loop_
_entity.id
_entity.type
_entity.pdbx_description
1 polymer ?
#
loop_
_entity_poly.entity_id
_entity_poly.type
_entity_poly.pdbx_seq_one_letter_code
_entity_poly.pdbx_strand_id
1 'polypeptide(L)'
;MQYFLTNIGTRPDFRLVVEFIWGEGHNCKTDGNARHPASREWTDLWIRSREVDASVVEVEPVSEDPLVLVVSSESPDLAARMALFLEEECGCLVQSDSENGPLVPASELASATGVFNVAKAWEASKASRWRRATEEDPYPEP
;
A
#
# COMPACT_ATOMS: atom_id res chain seq x y z
N MET A 1 -0.43 -1.54 -14.60
CA MET A 1 -1.22 -2.59 -13.93
C MET A 1 -2.13 -1.92 -12.91
N GLN A 2 -3.34 -2.44 -12.71
CA GLN A 2 -4.31 -1.90 -11.74
C GLN A 2 -4.98 -3.01 -10.94
N TYR A 3 -5.24 -2.73 -9.67
CA TYR A 3 -6.04 -3.55 -8.76
C TYR A 3 -7.08 -2.69 -8.06
N PHE A 4 -8.29 -3.22 -7.88
CA PHE A 4 -9.39 -2.51 -7.23
C PHE A 4 -9.60 -3.08 -5.83
N LEU A 5 -9.67 -2.20 -4.83
CA LEU A 5 -9.86 -2.52 -3.42
C LEU A 5 -11.29 -2.19 -3.01
N THR A 6 -12.05 -3.21 -2.63
CA THR A 6 -13.44 -3.07 -2.15
C THR A 6 -13.56 -3.53 -0.71
N ASN A 7 -14.62 -3.08 -0.02
CA ASN A 7 -14.84 -3.34 1.42
C ASN A 7 -13.64 -2.90 2.29
N ILE A 8 -13.05 -1.75 1.96
CA ILE A 8 -11.82 -1.29 2.61
C ILE A 8 -12.06 -0.82 4.05
N GLY A 9 -11.27 -1.35 4.99
CA GLY A 9 -11.23 -0.90 6.38
C GLY A 9 -10.41 0.38 6.59
N THR A 10 -9.92 0.53 7.81
CA THR A 10 -8.98 1.61 8.17
C THR A 10 -7.65 1.42 7.47
N ARG A 11 -7.07 2.49 6.94
CA ARG A 11 -5.79 2.41 6.23
C ARG A 11 -4.60 2.41 7.20
N PRO A 12 -3.47 1.80 6.83
CA PRO A 12 -2.26 1.82 7.65
C PRO A 12 -1.62 3.22 7.68
N ASP A 13 -0.66 3.41 8.58
CA ASP A 13 0.34 4.47 8.42
C ASP A 13 1.03 4.28 7.07
N PHE A 14 1.02 5.29 6.20
CA PHE A 14 1.50 5.10 4.83
C PHE A 14 3.00 4.79 4.76
N ARG A 15 3.78 5.08 5.82
CA ARG A 15 5.21 4.71 5.84
C ARG A 15 5.42 3.21 5.93
N LEU A 16 4.46 2.46 6.49
CA LEU A 16 4.50 1.00 6.49
C LEU A 16 4.42 0.43 5.06
N VAL A 17 3.73 1.13 4.14
CA VAL A 17 3.73 0.80 2.72
C VAL A 17 5.14 0.91 2.14
N VAL A 18 5.83 2.03 2.43
CA VAL A 18 7.20 2.26 1.95
C VAL A 18 8.14 1.16 2.45
N GLU A 19 8.06 0.85 3.74
CA GLU A 19 8.91 -0.17 4.35
C GLU A 19 8.61 -1.58 3.85
N PHE A 20 7.35 -1.89 3.58
CA PHE A 20 6.99 -3.15 2.96
C PHE A 20 7.57 -3.24 1.56
N ILE A 21 7.31 -2.25 0.70
CA ILE A 21 7.65 -2.31 -0.73
C ILE A 21 9.16 -2.27 -0.99
N TRP A 22 9.88 -1.39 -0.28
CA TRP A 22 11.30 -1.11 -0.54
C TRP A 22 12.22 -1.34 0.66
N GLY A 23 11.69 -1.39 1.88
CA GLY A 23 12.47 -1.59 3.09
C GLY A 23 12.59 -0.32 3.94
N GLU A 24 13.14 -0.52 5.15
CA GLU A 24 13.34 0.55 6.13
C GLU A 24 14.23 1.68 5.59
N GLY A 25 13.82 2.92 5.83
CA GLY A 25 14.62 4.11 5.52
C GLY A 25 14.71 4.44 4.02
N HIS A 26 13.98 3.73 3.17
CA HIS A 26 14.01 3.96 1.72
C HIS A 26 13.58 5.38 1.35
N ASN A 27 14.38 6.08 0.56
CA ASN A 27 14.11 7.46 0.20
C ASN A 27 13.00 7.56 -0.87
N CYS A 28 11.84 8.05 -0.45
CA CYS A 28 10.67 8.27 -1.29
C CYS A 28 10.25 9.74 -1.31
N LYS A 29 9.57 10.13 -2.38
CA LYS A 29 8.66 11.26 -2.37
C LYS A 29 7.24 10.71 -2.25
N THR A 30 6.48 11.22 -1.29
CA THR A 30 5.06 10.90 -1.11
C THR A 30 4.20 12.13 -1.37
N ASP A 31 2.98 11.91 -1.83
CA ASP A 31 1.91 12.91 -1.96
C ASP A 31 0.56 12.22 -1.68
N GLY A 32 -0.52 13.01 -1.59
CA GLY A 32 -1.88 12.50 -1.37
C GLY A 32 -2.63 13.28 -0.30
N ASN A 33 -3.71 12.69 0.24
CA ASN A 33 -4.64 13.39 1.12
C ASN A 33 -4.52 13.04 2.62
N ALA A 34 -3.48 12.28 3.01
CA ALA A 34 -3.19 12.02 4.41
C ALA A 34 -2.83 13.32 5.15
N ARG A 35 -3.50 13.62 6.28
CA ARG A 35 -3.19 14.80 7.10
C ARG A 35 -1.79 14.72 7.71
N HIS A 36 -1.38 13.51 8.07
CA HIS A 36 -0.04 13.16 8.52
C HIS A 36 0.18 11.64 8.25
N PRO A 37 1.41 11.12 8.39
CA PRO A 37 1.69 9.73 8.02
C PRO A 37 0.84 8.66 8.71
N ALA A 38 0.56 8.85 10.00
CA ALA A 38 -0.27 7.94 10.79
C ALA A 38 -1.79 8.06 10.57
N SER A 39 -2.25 8.95 9.67
CA SER A 39 -3.69 9.11 9.39
C SER A 39 -4.28 7.79 8.89
N ARG A 40 -5.46 7.42 9.38
CA ARG A 40 -6.13 6.14 9.03
C ARG A 40 -7.25 6.29 8.01
N GLU A 41 -7.48 7.52 7.57
CA GLU A 41 -8.61 7.91 6.71
C GLU A 41 -8.18 8.34 5.29
N TRP A 42 -6.90 8.27 4.92
CA TRP A 42 -6.47 8.64 3.57
C TRP A 42 -7.12 7.76 2.50
N THR A 43 -7.40 8.34 1.34
CA THR A 43 -7.96 7.65 0.16
C THR A 43 -7.12 7.88 -1.08
N ASP A 44 -6.18 8.83 -1.00
CA ASP A 44 -5.22 9.18 -2.04
C ASP A 44 -3.81 9.08 -1.44
N LEU A 45 -2.97 8.29 -2.12
CA LEU A 45 -1.57 8.11 -1.77
C LEU A 45 -0.74 7.86 -3.03
N TRP A 46 0.13 8.82 -3.35
CA TRP A 46 1.12 8.70 -4.40
C TRP A 46 2.51 8.51 -3.80
N ILE A 47 3.27 7.52 -4.27
CA ILE A 47 4.62 7.24 -3.80
C ILE A 47 5.57 7.02 -4.97
N ARG A 48 6.69 7.74 -4.97
CA ARG A 48 7.80 7.56 -5.93
C ARG A 48 9.11 7.31 -5.20
N SER A 49 9.76 6.20 -5.54
CA SER A 49 11.14 5.94 -5.16
C SER A 49 12.08 6.99 -5.74
N ARG A 50 13.03 7.48 -4.93
CA ARG A 50 14.12 8.35 -5.38
C ARG A 50 15.41 7.60 -5.67
N GLU A 51 15.45 6.31 -5.35
CA GLU A 51 16.63 5.45 -5.48
C GLU A 51 16.50 4.46 -6.65
N VAL A 52 15.27 4.12 -7.01
CA VAL A 52 14.94 3.20 -8.11
C VAL A 52 14.19 3.99 -9.16
N ASP A 53 14.77 4.09 -10.35
CA ASP A 53 14.20 4.90 -11.42
C ASP A 53 12.82 4.37 -11.85
N ALA A 54 11.95 5.30 -12.25
CA ALA A 54 10.57 5.05 -12.70
C ALA A 54 9.67 4.21 -11.75
N SER A 55 10.05 4.01 -10.48
CA SER A 55 9.24 3.24 -9.53
C SER A 55 8.22 4.15 -8.83
N VAL A 56 7.02 4.22 -9.42
CA VAL A 56 5.87 4.98 -8.92
C VAL A 56 4.71 4.03 -8.65
N VAL A 57 4.05 4.19 -7.51
CA VAL A 57 2.80 3.51 -7.17
C VAL A 57 1.82 4.50 -6.57
N GLU A 58 0.56 4.33 -6.90
CA GLU A 58 -0.49 5.27 -6.58
C GLU A 58 -1.74 4.54 -6.10
N VAL A 59 -2.44 5.15 -5.17
CA VAL A 59 -3.75 4.74 -4.68
C VAL A 59 -4.68 5.93 -4.84
N GLU A 60 -5.78 5.76 -5.55
CA GLU A 60 -6.76 6.83 -5.79
C GLU A 60 -8.19 6.30 -5.55
N PRO A 61 -9.14 7.14 -5.12
CA PRO A 61 -10.54 6.75 -5.05
C PRO A 61 -11.18 6.76 -6.44
N VAL A 62 -11.89 5.67 -6.79
CA VAL A 62 -12.73 5.60 -8.00
C VAL A 62 -14.23 5.68 -7.68
N SER A 63 -14.60 5.42 -6.42
CA SER A 63 -15.93 5.64 -5.85
C SER A 63 -15.78 6.00 -4.38
N GLU A 64 -16.64 6.88 -3.86
CA GLU A 64 -16.64 7.29 -2.44
C GLU A 64 -17.73 6.60 -1.60
N ASP A 65 -18.83 6.15 -2.21
CA ASP A 65 -19.94 5.47 -1.53
C ASP A 65 -20.58 4.38 -2.43
N PRO A 66 -20.23 3.09 -2.25
CA PRO A 66 -19.22 2.59 -1.33
C PRO A 66 -17.80 3.02 -1.75
N LEU A 67 -16.89 3.14 -0.79
CA LEU A 67 -15.49 3.49 -1.06
C LEU A 67 -14.80 2.36 -1.85
N VAL A 68 -14.30 2.70 -3.03
CA VAL A 68 -13.46 1.83 -3.87
C VAL A 68 -12.18 2.57 -4.20
N LEU A 69 -11.05 1.94 -3.90
CA LEU A 69 -9.73 2.48 -4.26
C LEU A 69 -9.14 1.68 -5.42
N VAL A 70 -8.39 2.35 -6.28
CA VAL A 70 -7.56 1.71 -7.30
C VAL A 70 -6.09 1.85 -6.93
N VAL A 71 -5.38 0.72 -6.90
CA VAL A 71 -3.91 0.68 -6.85
C VAL A 71 -3.40 0.64 -8.28
N SER A 72 -2.52 1.57 -8.65
CA SER A 72 -1.95 1.63 -9.99
C SER A 72 -0.43 1.81 -9.98
N SER A 73 0.24 1.20 -10.97
CA SER A 73 1.66 1.41 -11.25
C SER A 73 1.99 0.97 -12.68
N GLU A 74 3.00 1.60 -13.29
CA GLU A 74 3.61 1.12 -14.53
C GLU A 74 4.33 -0.22 -14.34
N SER A 75 4.82 -0.50 -13.12
CA SER A 75 5.43 -1.77 -12.74
C SER A 75 4.35 -2.72 -12.19
N PRO A 76 4.04 -3.83 -12.87
CA PRO A 76 3.02 -4.77 -12.41
C PRO A 76 3.34 -5.40 -11.06
N ASP A 77 4.61 -5.71 -10.82
CA ASP A 77 5.07 -6.27 -9.55
C ASP A 77 4.95 -5.26 -8.40
N LEU A 78 5.17 -3.97 -8.66
CA LEU A 78 4.99 -2.92 -7.67
C LEU A 78 3.52 -2.69 -7.32
N ALA A 79 2.63 -2.68 -8.32
CA ALA A 79 1.18 -2.65 -8.08
C ALA A 79 0.74 -3.86 -7.23
N ALA A 80 1.25 -5.06 -7.53
CA ALA A 80 0.93 -6.27 -6.77
C ALA A 80 1.43 -6.22 -5.32
N ARG A 81 2.63 -5.68 -5.08
CA ARG A 81 3.15 -5.48 -3.71
C ARG A 81 2.26 -4.55 -2.89
N MET A 82 1.85 -3.42 -3.48
CA MET A 82 0.94 -2.48 -2.81
C MET A 82 -0.43 -3.10 -2.54
N ALA A 83 -1.02 -3.77 -3.53
CA ALA A 83 -2.32 -4.43 -3.36
C ALA A 83 -2.28 -5.54 -2.29
N LEU A 84 -1.23 -6.37 -2.29
CA LEU A 84 -1.02 -7.40 -1.27
C LEU A 84 -0.90 -6.82 0.14
N PHE A 85 -0.18 -5.70 0.28
CA PHE A 85 -0.03 -5.04 1.56
C PHE A 85 -1.36 -4.47 2.06
N LEU A 86 -2.12 -3.81 1.19
CA LEU A 86 -3.39 -3.20 1.57
C LEU A 86 -4.51 -4.23 1.79
N GLU A 87 -4.50 -5.36 1.09
CA GLU A 87 -5.40 -6.49 1.35
C GLU A 87 -5.30 -6.91 2.83
N GLU A 88 -4.08 -7.21 3.29
CA GLU A 88 -3.82 -7.67 4.66
C GLU A 88 -4.08 -6.57 5.70
N GLU A 89 -3.56 -5.36 5.48
CA GLU A 89 -3.64 -4.28 6.48
C GLU A 89 -5.03 -3.65 6.60
N CYS A 90 -5.76 -3.56 5.49
CA CYS A 90 -7.09 -2.95 5.47
C CYS A 90 -8.21 -4.00 5.57
N GLY A 91 -7.90 -5.29 5.49
CA GLY A 91 -8.90 -6.38 5.47
C GLY A 91 -9.86 -6.27 4.28
N CYS A 92 -9.37 -5.80 3.13
CA CYS A 92 -10.19 -5.54 1.95
C CYS A 92 -10.16 -6.70 0.95
N LEU A 93 -11.03 -6.63 -0.06
CA LEU A 93 -11.01 -7.55 -1.20
C LEU A 93 -10.27 -6.89 -2.37
N VAL A 94 -9.46 -7.68 -3.08
CA VAL A 94 -8.75 -7.24 -4.27
C VAL A 94 -9.38 -7.82 -5.53
N GLN A 95 -9.63 -6.99 -6.53
CA GLN A 95 -10.21 -7.39 -7.82
C GLN A 95 -9.33 -6.94 -9.00
N SER A 96 -9.31 -7.74 -10.07
CA SER A 96 -8.67 -7.39 -11.34
C SER A 96 -9.61 -6.64 -12.26
N ASP A 97 -9.06 -5.82 -13.17
CA ASP A 97 -9.76 -5.15 -14.29
C ASP A 97 -10.80 -4.08 -13.92
N SER A 98 -11.61 -4.29 -12.88
CA SER A 98 -12.61 -3.34 -12.36
C SER A 98 -13.03 -3.68 -10.92
N GLU A 99 -13.78 -2.79 -10.29
CA GLU A 99 -14.41 -2.99 -8.96
C GLU A 99 -15.43 -4.13 -8.90
N ASN A 100 -15.84 -4.68 -10.03
CA ASN A 100 -16.72 -5.85 -10.13
C ASN A 100 -16.03 -7.03 -10.83
N GLY A 101 -14.71 -6.95 -11.00
CA GLY A 101 -13.94 -7.98 -11.66
C GLY A 101 -13.67 -9.20 -10.76
N PRO A 102 -12.96 -10.20 -11.31
CA PRO A 102 -12.56 -11.39 -10.57
C PRO A 102 -11.78 -11.04 -9.29
N LEU A 103 -12.08 -11.74 -8.20
CA LEU A 103 -11.29 -11.66 -6.98
C LEU A 103 -9.88 -12.21 -7.22
N VAL A 104 -8.88 -11.47 -6.77
CA VAL A 104 -7.47 -11.86 -6.84
C VAL A 104 -7.04 -12.28 -5.43
N PRO A 105 -6.79 -13.57 -5.16
CA PRO A 105 -6.39 -14.02 -3.84
C PRO A 105 -4.96 -13.57 -3.49
N ALA A 106 -4.67 -13.38 -2.20
CA ALA A 106 -3.33 -13.07 -1.68
C ALA A 106 -2.20 -13.93 -2.26
N SER A 107 -2.44 -15.23 -2.50
CA SER A 107 -1.44 -16.13 -3.10
C SER A 107 -1.08 -15.77 -4.55
N GLU A 108 -2.05 -15.27 -5.31
CA GLU A 108 -1.85 -14.80 -6.68
C GLU A 108 -1.13 -13.45 -6.67
N LEU A 109 -1.53 -12.52 -5.79
CA LEU A 109 -0.82 -11.25 -5.59
C LEU A 109 0.64 -11.48 -5.19
N ALA A 110 0.89 -12.38 -4.23
CA ALA A 110 2.24 -12.76 -3.81
C ALA A 110 3.07 -13.29 -4.98
N SER A 111 2.47 -14.09 -5.87
CA SER A 111 3.14 -14.60 -7.06
C SER A 111 3.41 -13.49 -8.09
N ALA A 112 2.50 -12.52 -8.21
CA ALA A 112 2.64 -11.37 -9.09
C ALA A 112 3.70 -10.36 -8.61
N THR A 113 4.15 -10.43 -7.35
CA THR A 113 5.27 -9.60 -6.85
C THR A 113 6.65 -9.98 -7.43
N GLY A 114 6.73 -11.07 -8.21
CA GLY A 114 7.94 -11.48 -8.91
C GLY A 114 9.04 -11.99 -7.97
N VAL A 115 10.24 -11.43 -8.05
CA VAL A 115 11.40 -11.84 -7.22
C VAL A 115 11.40 -11.23 -5.81
N PHE A 116 10.37 -10.47 -5.47
CA PHE A 116 10.23 -9.81 -4.18
C PHE A 116 10.05 -10.83 -3.05
N ASN A 117 10.82 -10.66 -1.97
CA ASN A 117 10.73 -11.53 -0.80
C ASN A 117 9.63 -11.04 0.16
N VAL A 118 8.39 -11.45 -0.15
CA VAL A 118 7.18 -11.10 0.63
C VAL A 118 7.34 -11.41 2.11
N ALA A 119 7.86 -12.59 2.46
CA ALA A 119 8.02 -12.99 3.85
C ALA A 119 8.97 -12.05 4.61
N LYS A 120 10.13 -11.74 4.02
CA LYS A 120 11.09 -10.81 4.62
C LYS A 120 10.51 -9.40 4.76
N ALA A 121 9.75 -8.93 3.76
CA ALA A 121 9.11 -7.62 3.79
C ALA A 121 8.07 -7.52 4.91
N TRP A 122 7.28 -8.59 5.14
CA TRP A 122 6.37 -8.65 6.27
C TRP A 122 7.08 -8.61 7.61
N GLU A 123 8.15 -9.37 7.78
CA GLU A 123 8.93 -9.34 9.03
C GLU A 123 9.48 -7.94 9.31
N ALA A 124 10.03 -7.27 8.30
CA ALA A 124 10.52 -5.89 8.42
C ALA A 124 9.38 -4.91 8.77
N SER A 125 8.27 -4.95 8.03
CA SER A 125 7.11 -4.08 8.26
C SER A 125 6.48 -4.29 9.65
N LYS A 126 6.47 -5.52 10.18
CA LYS A 126 5.98 -5.81 11.54
C LYS A 126 6.92 -5.29 12.63
N ALA A 127 8.22 -5.30 12.38
CA ALA A 127 9.23 -4.76 13.29
C ALA A 127 9.34 -3.21 13.24
N SER A 128 8.70 -2.58 12.25
CA SER A 128 8.74 -1.14 12.03
C SER A 128 8.33 -0.32 13.25
N ARG A 129 9.10 0.74 13.54
CA ARG A 129 8.71 1.76 14.53
C ARG A 129 7.36 2.41 14.21
N TRP A 130 6.97 2.49 12.93
CA TRP A 130 5.72 3.12 12.52
C TRP A 130 4.49 2.32 12.94
N ARG A 131 4.64 1.06 13.35
CA ARG A 131 3.57 0.29 14.01
C ARG A 131 3.10 0.93 15.32
N ARG A 132 3.96 1.74 15.96
CA ARG A 132 3.63 2.51 17.18
C ARG A 132 3.08 3.90 16.89
N ALA A 133 3.04 4.34 15.63
CA ALA A 133 2.63 5.68 15.27
C ALA A 133 1.12 5.87 15.46
N THR A 134 0.75 6.99 16.05
CA THR A 134 -0.63 7.40 16.35
C THR A 134 -0.89 8.80 15.79
N GLU A 135 -2.11 9.31 15.90
CA GLU A 135 -2.41 10.70 15.51
C GLU A 135 -1.71 11.70 16.44
N GLU A 136 -1.60 11.37 17.72
CA GLU A 136 -0.98 12.20 18.75
C GLU A 136 0.55 12.11 18.74
N ASP A 137 1.09 10.93 18.40
CA ASP A 137 2.52 10.69 18.21
C ASP A 137 2.79 10.04 16.84
N PRO A 138 2.79 10.84 15.76
CA PRO A 138 3.06 10.34 14.42
C PRO A 138 4.55 10.04 14.20
N TYR A 139 5.46 10.32 15.15
CA TYR A 139 6.89 10.08 14.98
C TYR A 139 7.49 9.42 16.22
N PRO A 140 7.05 8.20 16.57
CA PRO A 140 7.48 7.54 17.79
C PRO A 140 8.99 7.33 17.78
N GLU A 141 9.63 7.53 18.94
CA GLU A 141 11.06 7.28 19.12
C GLU A 141 11.40 5.81 18.77
N PRO A 142 12.63 5.53 18.29
CA PRO A 142 13.11 4.17 17.99
C PRO A 142 12.99 3.20 19.18
#